data_AF-A0AAI9Y7U6-F1
#
_entry.id   AF-A0AAI9Y7U6-F1
#
_cell.length_a   1.000
_cell.length_b   1.000
_cell.length_c   1.000
_cell.angle_alpha   90.00
_cell.angle_beta   90.00
_cell.angle_gamma   90.00
#
_symmetry.space_group_name_H-M   'P 1'
#
loop_
_entity.id
_entity.type
_entity.pdbx_description
1 polymer ?
#
loop_
_entity_poly.entity_id
_entity_poly.type
_entity_poly.pdbx_seq_one_letter_code
_entity_poly.pdbx_strand_id
1 'polypeptide(L)'
;MEDPTELWKPEQPPFSLYEVRRFLAAAWLCFIPSIAIAGYSSSLLTILRQKAQKSDDQSWYRNWDIVGITSSILVHLLLVPAFLFLSLGLVAYVGAIGWAAVGCSCLAGIFVIGLSIFQCR
;
A
#
# COMPACT_ATOMS: atom_id res chain seq x y z
N MET A 1 12.58 45.55 -22.43
CA MET A 1 11.15 45.18 -22.52
C MET A 1 11.11 43.67 -22.38
N GLU A 2 10.69 43.19 -21.22
CA GLU A 2 10.45 41.76 -21.00
C GLU A 2 9.25 41.33 -21.84
N ASP A 3 9.38 40.19 -22.51
CA ASP A 3 8.34 39.63 -23.36
C ASP A 3 7.14 39.20 -22.49
N PRO A 4 5.92 39.71 -22.72
CA PRO A 4 4.75 39.36 -21.92
C PRO A 4 4.36 37.88 -22.01
N THR A 5 4.93 37.13 -22.96
CA THR A 5 4.73 35.68 -23.07
C THR A 5 5.56 34.86 -22.08
N GLU A 6 6.59 35.44 -21.46
CA GLU A 6 7.35 34.82 -20.36
C GLU A 6 6.57 34.79 -19.04
N LEU A 7 5.55 35.64 -18.88
CA LEU A 7 4.72 35.73 -17.67
C LEU A 7 3.76 34.54 -17.49
N TRP A 8 3.53 33.76 -18.55
CA TRP A 8 2.60 32.64 -18.59
C TRP A 8 3.29 31.37 -19.09
N LYS A 9 4.41 30.99 -18.46
CA LYS A 9 4.93 29.63 -18.60
C LYS A 9 4.13 28.71 -17.68
N PRO A 10 3.31 27.78 -18.22
CA PRO A 10 2.73 26.74 -17.37
C PRO A 10 3.88 26.00 -16.68
N GLU A 11 3.75 25.85 -15.37
CA GLU A 11 4.75 25.20 -14.53
C GLU A 11 5.04 23.81 -15.12
N GLN A 12 6.32 23.52 -15.38
CA GLN A 12 6.68 22.22 -15.94
C GLN A 12 6.33 21.13 -14.91
N PRO A 13 5.67 20.04 -15.34
CA PRO A 13 5.29 18.98 -14.42
C PRO A 13 6.53 18.39 -13.75
N PRO A 14 6.47 18.07 -12.45
CA PRO A 14 7.62 17.61 -11.67
C PRO A 14 8.16 16.24 -12.14
N PHE A 15 7.37 15.48 -12.89
CA PHE A 15 7.76 14.19 -13.45
C PHE A 15 7.39 14.08 -14.92
N SER A 16 8.21 13.35 -15.67
CA SER A 16 7.91 12.98 -17.05
C SER A 16 6.81 11.92 -17.13
N LEU A 17 6.08 11.85 -18.26
CA LEU A 17 5.07 10.80 -18.48
C LEU A 17 5.66 9.37 -18.36
N TYR A 18 6.93 9.19 -18.70
CA TYR A 18 7.61 7.91 -18.56
C TYR A 18 7.77 7.50 -17.10
N GLU A 19 8.14 8.42 -16.21
CA GLU A 19 8.27 8.17 -14.78
C GLU A 19 6.92 7.87 -14.12
N VAL A 20 5.89 8.64 -14.47
CA VAL A 20 4.52 8.41 -13.96
C VAL A 20 4.03 7.01 -14.32
N ARG A 21 4.29 6.54 -15.55
CA ARG A 21 3.95 5.17 -15.96
C ARG A 21 4.70 4.11 -15.15
N ARG A 22 5.97 4.36 -14.81
CA ARG A 22 6.77 3.43 -13.99
C ARG A 22 6.27 3.39 -12.54
N PHE A 23 5.94 4.54 -11.95
CA PHE A 23 5.34 4.58 -10.62
C PHE A 23 4.00 3.84 -10.60
N LEU A 24 3.16 4.05 -11.61
CA LEU A 24 1.89 3.35 -11.72
C LEU A 24 2.08 1.83 -11.88
N ALA A 25 3.02 1.40 -12.73
CA ALA A 25 3.34 -0.02 -12.90
C ALA A 25 3.86 -0.65 -11.60
N ALA A 26 4.74 0.05 -10.87
CA ALA A 26 5.25 -0.40 -9.58
C ALA A 26 4.13 -0.51 -8.53
N ALA A 27 3.24 0.49 -8.46
CA ALA A 27 2.07 0.45 -7.58
C ALA A 27 1.19 -0.77 -7.90
N TRP A 28 0.94 -1.05 -9.18
CA TRP A 28 0.18 -2.20 -9.62
C TRP A 28 0.83 -3.54 -9.24
N LEU A 29 2.15 -3.66 -9.38
CA LEU A 29 2.88 -4.86 -8.97
C LEU A 29 2.77 -5.12 -7.47
N CYS A 30 2.58 -4.09 -6.65
CA CYS A 30 2.33 -4.24 -5.22
C CYS A 30 0.85 -4.52 -4.90
N PHE A 31 -0.10 -3.92 -5.63
CA PHE A 31 -1.53 -4.12 -5.40
C PHE A 31 -2.01 -5.53 -5.78
N ILE A 32 -1.59 -6.08 -6.92
CA ILE A 32 -2.02 -7.41 -7.39
C ILE A 32 -1.82 -8.51 -6.32
N PRO A 33 -0.59 -8.71 -5.80
CA PRO A 33 -0.36 -9.70 -4.76
C PRO A 33 -1.08 -9.35 -3.45
N SER A 34 -1.20 -8.06 -3.09
CA SER A 34 -1.94 -7.65 -1.88
C SER A 34 -3.41 -8.07 -1.95
N ILE A 35 -4.07 -7.83 -3.09
CA ILE A 35 -5.47 -8.21 -3.34
C ILE A 35 -5.61 -9.74 -3.33
N ALA A 36 -4.69 -10.44 -4.00
CA ALA A 36 -4.71 -11.91 -4.03
C ALA A 36 -4.61 -12.49 -2.61
N ILE A 37 -3.60 -12.06 -1.84
CA ILE A 37 -3.38 -12.54 -0.45
C ILE A 37 -4.60 -12.20 0.41
N ALA A 38 -5.11 -10.97 0.35
CA ALA A 38 -6.30 -10.57 1.12
C ALA A 38 -7.54 -11.39 0.77
N GLY A 39 -7.77 -11.66 -0.52
CA GLY A 39 -8.89 -12.48 -1.00
C GLY A 39 -8.77 -13.95 -0.55
N TYR A 40 -7.58 -14.53 -0.64
CA TYR A 40 -7.32 -15.88 -0.13
C TYR A 40 -7.47 -15.94 1.39
N SER A 41 -6.94 -14.98 2.13
CA SER A 41 -7.07 -14.92 3.59
C SER A 41 -8.54 -14.82 4.01
N SER A 42 -9.35 -13.99 3.36
CA SER A 42 -10.80 -13.87 3.65
C SER A 42 -11.57 -15.18 3.38
N SER A 43 -11.24 -15.85 2.28
CA SER A 43 -11.84 -17.14 1.92
C SER A 43 -11.47 -18.23 2.93
N LEU A 44 -10.19 -18.29 3.32
CA LEU A 44 -9.70 -19.22 4.35
C LEU A 44 -10.35 -18.95 5.71
N LEU A 45 -10.44 -17.69 6.14
CA LEU A 45 -11.13 -17.28 7.38
C LEU A 45 -12.60 -17.73 7.38
N THR A 46 -13.29 -17.66 6.24
CA THR A 46 -14.68 -18.10 6.10
C THR A 46 -14.80 -19.61 6.31
N ILE A 47 -13.92 -20.40 5.69
CA ILE A 47 -13.88 -21.87 5.86
C ILE A 47 -13.50 -22.24 7.30
N LEU A 48 -12.56 -21.51 7.90
CA LEU A 48 -12.10 -21.77 9.27
C LEU A 48 -13.17 -21.45 10.31
N ARG A 49 -13.94 -20.37 10.11
CA ARG A 49 -15.08 -20.06 10.97
C ARG A 49 -16.09 -21.22 11.01
N GLN A 50 -16.32 -21.88 9.88
CA GLN A 50 -17.18 -23.06 9.81
C GLN A 50 -16.56 -24.29 10.51
N LYS A 51 -15.22 -24.43 10.47
CA LYS A 51 -14.50 -25.56 11.07
C LYS A 51 -14.28 -25.41 12.58
N ALA A 52 -14.05 -24.20 13.06
CA ALA A 52 -13.87 -23.86 14.47
C ALA A 52 -15.13 -24.12 15.32
N GLN A 53 -16.34 -23.96 14.74
CA GLN A 53 -17.57 -24.43 15.38
C GLN A 53 -17.61 -25.95 15.62
N LYS A 54 -16.70 -26.71 15.01
CA LYS A 54 -16.73 -28.18 14.99
C LYS A 54 -15.54 -28.83 15.73
N SER A 55 -14.49 -28.10 16.08
CA SER A 55 -13.28 -28.66 16.71
C SER A 55 -12.57 -27.65 17.60
N ASP A 56 -12.46 -27.97 18.90
CA ASP A 56 -11.75 -27.20 19.92
C ASP A 56 -10.33 -27.76 20.11
N ASP A 57 -9.45 -27.56 19.13
CA ASP A 57 -8.05 -28.01 19.21
C ASP A 57 -7.10 -26.80 19.32
N GLN A 58 -6.60 -26.58 20.54
CA GLN A 58 -5.77 -25.43 20.93
C GLN A 58 -4.44 -25.34 20.16
N SER A 59 -3.91 -26.48 19.69
CA SER A 59 -2.64 -26.51 18.94
C SER A 59 -2.77 -25.95 17.52
N TRP A 60 -3.94 -26.15 16.91
CA TRP A 60 -4.29 -25.63 15.60
C TRP A 60 -4.37 -24.10 15.63
N TYR A 61 -5.02 -23.53 16.65
CA TYR A 61 -5.18 -22.07 16.77
C TYR A 61 -3.85 -21.31 16.78
N ARG A 62 -2.81 -21.83 17.47
CA ARG A 62 -1.52 -21.13 17.58
C ARG A 62 -0.77 -21.03 16.25
N ASN A 63 -0.76 -22.09 15.43
CA ASN A 63 -0.12 -22.04 14.12
C ASN A 63 -0.87 -21.15 13.14
N TRP A 64 -2.21 -21.11 13.25
CA TRP A 64 -3.05 -20.24 12.43
C TRP A 64 -2.91 -18.76 12.78
N ASP A 65 -2.70 -18.45 14.06
CA ASP A 65 -2.46 -17.08 14.51
C ASP A 65 -1.16 -16.53 13.90
N ILE A 66 -0.10 -17.33 13.88
CA ILE A 66 1.18 -16.97 13.24
C ILE A 66 1.02 -16.73 11.73
N VAL A 67 0.27 -17.59 11.04
CA VAL A 67 0.00 -17.43 9.60
C VAL A 67 -0.84 -16.18 9.33
N GLY A 68 -1.83 -15.89 10.18
CA GLY A 68 -2.65 -14.69 10.11
C GLY A 68 -1.84 -13.41 10.30
N ILE A 69 -1.00 -13.37 11.35
CA ILE A 69 -0.09 -12.25 11.62
C ILE A 69 0.89 -12.06 10.45
N THR A 70 1.49 -13.14 9.95
CA THR A 70 2.43 -13.08 8.82
C THR A 70 1.75 -12.58 7.54
N SER A 71 0.55 -13.06 7.23
CA SER A 71 -0.25 -12.61 6.10
C SER A 71 -0.61 -11.13 6.22
N SER A 72 -1.01 -10.68 7.42
CA SER A 72 -1.33 -9.29 7.70
C SER A 72 -0.12 -8.39 7.47
N ILE A 73 1.04 -8.71 8.06
CA ILE A 73 2.28 -7.94 7.89
C ILE A 73 2.66 -7.86 6.41
N LEU A 74 2.60 -8.98 5.70
CA LEU A 74 2.92 -9.03 4.27
C LEU A 74 2.00 -8.11 3.46
N VAL A 75 0.68 -8.18 3.65
CA VAL A 75 -0.29 -7.33 2.95
C VAL A 75 -0.01 -5.85 3.22
N HIS A 76 0.28 -5.46 4.45
CA HIS A 76 0.58 -4.07 4.78
C HIS A 76 1.92 -3.60 4.21
N LEU A 77 2.95 -4.45 4.23
CA LEU A 77 4.25 -4.16 3.61
C LEU A 77 4.16 -3.98 2.10
N LEU A 78 3.20 -4.61 1.42
CA LEU A 78 2.97 -4.37 -0.01
C LEU A 78 2.04 -3.17 -0.26
N LEU A 79 1.04 -2.92 0.58
CA LEU A 79 0.12 -1.79 0.42
C LEU A 79 0.81 -0.43 0.59
N VAL A 80 1.66 -0.28 1.60
CA VAL A 80 2.38 0.98 1.88
C VAL A 80 3.16 1.49 0.65
N PRO A 81 4.07 0.71 0.04
CA PRO A 81 4.79 1.15 -1.15
C PRO A 81 3.84 1.34 -2.35
N ALA A 82 2.76 0.56 -2.45
CA ALA A 82 1.77 0.75 -3.52
C ALA A 82 1.14 2.15 -3.46
N PHE A 83 0.69 2.58 -2.27
CA PHE A 83 0.15 3.92 -2.06
C PHE A 83 1.20 5.02 -2.22
N LEU A 84 2.45 4.76 -1.83
CA LEU A 84 3.55 5.70 -2.02
C LEU A 84 3.86 5.93 -3.51
N PHE A 85 3.97 4.86 -4.30
CA PHE A 85 4.19 4.98 -5.74
C PHE A 85 2.99 5.62 -6.45
N LEU A 86 1.76 5.29 -6.04
CA LEU A 86 0.57 5.93 -6.57
C LEU A 86 0.55 7.44 -6.26
N SER A 87 0.93 7.83 -5.04
CA SER A 87 1.03 9.24 -4.63
C SER A 87 2.12 9.99 -5.39
N LEU A 88 3.25 9.36 -5.68
CA LEU A 88 4.30 9.92 -6.56
C LEU A 88 3.78 10.15 -7.98
N GLY A 89 3.00 9.22 -8.53
CA GLY A 89 2.32 9.43 -9.81
C GLY A 89 1.33 10.61 -9.78
N LEU A 90 0.65 10.81 -8.65
CA LEU A 90 -0.33 11.89 -8.45
C LEU A 90 0.34 13.28 -8.39
N VAL A 91 1.55 13.39 -7.84
CA VAL A 91 2.34 14.64 -7.81
C VAL A 91 2.51 15.25 -9.20
N ALA A 92 2.62 14.43 -10.25
CA ALA A 92 2.75 14.90 -11.63
C ALA A 92 1.54 15.68 -12.15
N TYR A 93 0.36 15.50 -11.53
CA TYR A 93 -0.90 16.09 -12.00
C TYR A 93 -1.45 17.18 -11.07
N VAL A 94 -1.31 17.01 -9.75
CA VAL A 94 -1.94 17.91 -8.76
C VAL A 94 -0.94 18.60 -7.83
N GLY A 95 0.36 18.55 -8.15
CA GLY A 95 1.41 19.33 -7.50
C GLY A 95 1.41 19.20 -5.97
N ALA A 96 1.08 20.29 -5.28
CA ALA A 96 1.10 20.38 -3.81
C ALA A 96 0.24 19.32 -3.10
N ILE A 97 -0.94 18.99 -3.64
CA ILE A 97 -1.81 17.96 -3.06
C ILE A 97 -1.17 16.57 -3.19
N GLY A 98 -0.44 16.33 -4.28
CA GLY A 98 0.31 15.09 -4.46
C GLY A 98 1.42 14.95 -3.42
N TRP A 99 2.13 16.03 -3.10
CA TRP A 99 3.15 16.02 -2.05
C TRP A 99 2.57 15.76 -0.67
N ALA A 100 1.40 16.31 -0.37
CA ALA A 100 0.67 15.98 0.86
C ALA A 100 0.33 14.47 0.93
N ALA A 101 -0.13 13.87 -0.18
CA ALA A 101 -0.41 12.45 -0.26
C ALA A 101 0.85 11.57 -0.06
N VAL A 102 2.00 11.99 -0.58
CA VAL A 102 3.30 11.34 -0.33
C VAL A 102 3.64 11.39 1.16
N GLY A 103 3.50 12.56 1.80
CA GLY A 103 3.72 12.72 3.24
C GLY A 103 2.82 11.81 4.08
N CYS A 104 1.52 11.76 3.77
CA CYS A 104 0.58 10.84 4.42
C CYS A 104 0.96 9.37 4.19
N SER A 105 1.39 9.00 3.00
CA SER A 105 1.82 7.63 2.68
C SER A 105 3.06 7.23 3.47
N CYS A 106 4.03 8.14 3.64
CA CYS A 106 5.20 7.92 4.48
C CYS A 106 4.82 7.74 5.96
N LEU A 107 3.93 8.58 6.50
CA LEU A 107 3.44 8.46 7.87
C LEU A 107 2.71 7.12 8.09
N ALA A 108 1.86 6.72 7.15
CA ALA A 108 1.19 5.42 7.19
C ALA A 108 2.22 4.27 7.17
N GLY A 109 3.29 4.40 6.38
CA GLY A 109 4.38 3.43 6.36
C GLY A 109 5.09 3.28 7.70
N ILE A 110 5.43 4.39 8.37
CA ILE A 110 6.03 4.36 9.71
C ILE A 110 5.09 3.67 10.71
N PHE A 111 3.81 4.02 10.67
CA PHE A 111 2.79 3.43 11.55
C PHE A 111 2.66 1.91 11.33
N VAL A 112 2.59 1.47 10.07
CA VAL A 112 2.54 0.05 9.71
C VAL A 112 3.78 -0.71 10.17
N ILE A 113 4.98 -0.14 9.99
CA ILE A 113 6.22 -0.77 10.44
C ILE A 113 6.21 -0.90 11.97
N GLY A 114 5.79 0.14 12.68
CA GLY A 114 5.63 0.12 14.14
C GLY A 114 4.65 -0.98 14.60
N LEU A 115 3.49 -1.09 13.96
CA LEU A 115 2.52 -2.15 14.24
C LEU A 115 3.07 -3.54 13.92
N SER A 116 3.81 -3.69 12.84
CA SER A 116 4.40 -4.98 12.44
C SER A 116 5.43 -5.44 13.46
N ILE A 117 6.27 -4.53 13.96
CA ILE A 117 7.24 -4.83 15.03
C ILE A 117 6.51 -5.21 16.33
N PHE A 118 5.41 -4.52 16.66
CA PHE A 118 4.60 -4.85 17.83
C PHE A 118 3.92 -6.22 17.71
N GLN A 119 3.42 -6.58 16.52
CA GLN A 119 2.79 -7.89 16.27
C GLN A 119 3.78 -9.07 16.32
N CYS A 120 5.06 -8.82 16.04
CA CYS A 120 6.11 -9.84 16.13
C CYS A 120 6.71 -10.00 17.54
N ARG A 121 6.33 -9.15 18.50
CA ARG A 121 6.89 -9.11 19.85
C ARG A 121 5.95 -9.74 20.87
#